data_AF-A0AAV9EJC9-F1
#
_entry.id   AF-A0AAV9EJC9-F1
#
_cell.length_a   1.000
_cell.length_b   1.000
_cell.length_c   1.000
_cell.angle_alpha   90.00
_cell.angle_beta   90.00
_cell.angle_gamma   90.00
#
_symmetry.space_group_name_H-M   'P 1'
#
loop_
_entity.id
_entity.type
_entity.pdbx_description
1 polymer ?
#
loop_
_entity_poly.entity_id
_entity_poly.type
_entity_poly.pdbx_seq_one_letter_code
_entity_poly.pdbx_strand_id
1 'polypeptide(L)'
;MGYSYGAMCTLCATLMALLLVPESTSAARIIVGGSNHWQFGFNYADWAFRSGPFYQNDTLVFMYDPPSNNTPPHSVYLFNDFRSFATCNLKRARMAGNVAQGGGKGFEFVLQKAKPYMFACGEHDGIHCRLGLMQFFVLPLQGGCHA
;
A
#
# COMPACT_ATOMS: atom_id res chain seq x y z
N MET A 1 57.14 -38.28 9.64
CA MET A 1 55.72 -38.65 9.79
C MET A 1 54.97 -37.41 10.25
N GLY A 2 54.38 -36.65 9.32
CA GLY A 2 53.66 -35.41 9.62
C GLY A 2 52.18 -35.68 9.71
N TYR A 3 51.56 -35.36 10.86
CA TYR A 3 50.11 -35.43 11.02
C TYR A 3 49.48 -34.14 10.49
N SER A 4 48.62 -34.30 9.48
CA SER A 4 47.91 -33.23 8.78
C SER A 4 46.74 -32.72 9.62
N TYR A 5 46.79 -31.45 10.05
CA TYR A 5 45.69 -30.71 10.70
C TYR A 5 44.61 -30.28 9.69
N GLY A 6 44.15 -31.19 8.83
CA GLY A 6 43.37 -30.86 7.63
C GLY A 6 41.92 -31.32 7.60
N ALA A 7 41.35 -31.84 8.70
CA ALA A 7 40.05 -32.52 8.65
C ALA A 7 39.06 -32.13 9.76
N MET A 8 39.26 -31.01 10.47
CA MET A 8 38.38 -30.60 11.57
C MET A 8 37.79 -29.19 11.46
N CYS A 9 37.73 -28.65 10.22
CA CYS A 9 37.08 -27.36 9.95
C CYS A 9 36.04 -27.42 8.81
N THR A 10 35.78 -28.61 8.26
CA THR A 10 34.93 -28.76 7.07
C THR A 10 33.50 -29.24 7.36
N LEU A 11 33.21 -29.65 8.60
CA LEU A 11 31.87 -30.14 8.98
C LEU A 11 30.92 -29.07 9.53
N CYS A 12 31.43 -27.88 9.90
CA CYS A 12 30.58 -26.78 10.39
C CYS A 12 30.07 -25.87 9.24
N ALA A 13 30.74 -25.88 8.09
CA ALA A 13 30.43 -25.00 6.97
C ALA A 13 29.30 -25.53 6.06
N THR A 14 28.97 -26.83 6.11
CA THR A 14 27.95 -27.42 5.23
C THR A 14 26.54 -27.33 5.81
N LEU A 15 26.38 -27.14 7.12
CA LEU A 15 25.07 -26.96 7.77
C LEU A 15 24.52 -25.52 7.66
N MET A 16 25.38 -24.55 7.32
CA MET A 16 25.01 -23.14 7.11
C MET A 16 24.60 -22.83 5.65
N ALA A 17 24.81 -23.76 4.71
CA ALA A 17 24.48 -23.55 3.30
C ALA A 17 22.99 -23.83 2.96
N LEU A 18 22.19 -24.30 3.92
CA LEU A 18 20.75 -24.57 3.75
C LEU A 18 19.83 -23.46 4.30
N LEU A 19 20.38 -22.27 4.60
CA LEU A 19 19.61 -21.10 5.06
C LEU A 19 19.70 -19.89 4.13
N LEU A 20 20.19 -20.04 2.89
CA LEU A 20 19.88 -19.07 1.83
C LEU A 20 18.44 -19.28 1.38
N VAL A 21 17.48 -19.10 2.28
CA VAL A 21 16.11 -18.78 1.86
C VAL A 21 16.25 -17.41 1.19
N PRO A 22 16.12 -17.28 -0.14
CA PRO A 22 16.00 -15.95 -0.72
C PRO A 22 14.82 -15.31 0.00
N GLU A 23 15.06 -14.16 0.67
CA GLU A 23 13.98 -13.33 1.20
C GLU A 23 13.00 -13.15 0.06
N SER A 24 11.84 -13.80 0.18
CA SER A 24 10.84 -13.79 -0.87
C SER A 24 10.20 -12.43 -0.82
N THR A 25 10.73 -11.48 -1.61
CA THR A 25 10.17 -10.14 -1.80
C THR A 25 8.81 -10.26 -2.52
N SER A 26 7.83 -10.87 -1.89
CA SER A 26 6.51 -11.05 -2.46
C SER A 26 5.75 -9.75 -2.26
N ALA A 27 5.57 -9.02 -3.34
CA ALA A 27 4.67 -7.88 -3.40
C ALA A 27 3.27 -8.33 -2.93
N ALA A 28 2.76 -7.71 -1.86
CA ALA A 28 1.45 -8.02 -1.34
C ALA A 28 0.36 -7.28 -2.10
N ARG A 29 -0.82 -7.88 -2.14
CA ARG A 29 -2.06 -7.21 -2.56
C ARG A 29 -2.85 -6.85 -1.30
N ILE A 30 -2.98 -5.56 -1.03
CA ILE A 30 -3.51 -5.02 0.22
C ILE A 30 -4.82 -4.30 -0.09
N ILE A 31 -5.93 -4.79 0.47
CA ILE A 31 -7.23 -4.13 0.33
C ILE A 31 -7.27 -2.90 1.25
N VAL A 32 -7.46 -1.73 0.64
CA VAL A 32 -7.53 -0.46 1.37
C VAL A 32 -8.75 -0.46 2.28
N GLY A 33 -8.55 -0.23 3.58
CA GLY A 33 -9.59 -0.28 4.61
C GLY A 33 -9.97 -1.68 5.10
N GLY A 34 -9.34 -2.74 4.59
CA GLY A 34 -9.69 -4.12 4.95
C GLY A 34 -11.16 -4.41 4.66
N SER A 35 -11.91 -4.93 5.63
CA SER A 35 -13.35 -5.21 5.50
C SER A 35 -14.23 -3.97 5.31
N ASN A 36 -13.73 -2.77 5.66
CA ASN A 36 -14.45 -1.51 5.45
C ASN A 36 -14.30 -0.98 4.03
N HIS A 37 -13.39 -1.55 3.23
CA HIS A 37 -13.11 -1.10 1.87
C HIS A 37 -12.85 0.42 1.78
N TRP A 38 -13.13 1.06 0.64
CA TRP A 38 -13.00 2.50 0.41
C TRP A 38 -14.38 3.20 0.52
N GLN A 39 -14.69 3.76 1.69
CA GLN A 39 -16.00 4.31 2.04
C GLN A 39 -15.90 5.55 2.94
N PHE A 40 -16.99 6.30 3.01
CA PHE A 40 -17.11 7.51 3.83
C PHE A 40 -17.12 7.18 5.34
N GLY A 41 -16.43 7.99 6.14
CA GLY A 41 -16.47 7.97 7.60
C GLY A 41 -15.54 6.95 8.26
N PHE A 42 -14.67 6.28 7.50
CA PHE A 42 -13.68 5.34 8.03
C PHE A 42 -12.31 6.00 8.24
N ASN A 43 -11.63 5.67 9.34
CA ASN A 43 -10.34 6.24 9.67
C ASN A 43 -9.20 5.52 8.94
N TYR A 44 -8.88 5.95 7.72
CA TYR A 44 -7.81 5.36 6.92
C TYR A 44 -6.40 5.66 7.46
N ALA A 45 -6.22 6.70 8.27
CA ALA A 45 -4.93 6.99 8.89
C ALA A 45 -4.58 5.93 9.96
N ASP A 46 -5.53 5.56 10.82
CA ASP A 46 -5.35 4.47 11.79
C ASP A 46 -5.19 3.12 11.07
N TRP A 47 -6.01 2.86 10.04
CA TRP A 47 -5.87 1.65 9.23
C TRP A 47 -4.49 1.54 8.57
N ALA A 48 -3.98 2.61 7.93
CA ALA A 48 -2.67 2.59 7.28
C ALA A 48 -1.56 2.37 8.32
N PHE A 49 -1.66 3.00 9.49
CA PHE A 49 -0.69 2.80 10.57
C PHE A 49 -0.65 1.35 11.06
N ARG A 50 -1.81 0.69 11.22
CA ARG A 50 -1.92 -0.69 11.69
C ARG A 50 -1.61 -1.75 10.63
N SER A 51 -1.85 -1.42 9.37
CA SER A 51 -1.66 -2.35 8.24
C SER A 51 -0.23 -2.34 7.70
N GLY A 52 0.55 -1.32 8.05
CA GLY A 52 1.96 -1.26 7.69
C GLY A 52 2.80 -2.33 8.42
N PRO A 53 4.06 -2.52 7.99
CA PRO A 53 4.76 -1.75 6.97
C PRO A 53 4.25 -2.03 5.55
N PHE A 54 4.39 -1.03 4.68
CA PHE A 54 4.19 -1.17 3.23
C PHE A 54 5.54 -1.26 2.54
N TYR A 55 5.62 -2.01 1.45
CA TYR A 55 6.85 -2.21 0.68
C TYR A 55 6.69 -1.77 -0.77
N GLN A 56 7.82 -1.56 -1.44
CA GLN A 56 7.79 -1.36 -2.88
C GLN A 56 7.15 -2.55 -3.60
N ASN A 57 6.43 -2.23 -4.68
CA ASN A 57 5.67 -3.17 -5.50
C ASN A 57 4.42 -3.75 -4.83
N ASP A 58 4.15 -3.47 -3.55
CA ASP A 58 2.84 -3.73 -2.98
C ASP A 58 1.76 -3.04 -3.82
N THR A 59 0.63 -3.74 -3.97
CA THR A 59 -0.54 -3.27 -4.71
C THR A 59 -1.62 -2.90 -3.71
N LEU A 60 -1.97 -1.62 -3.66
CA LEU A 60 -3.15 -1.16 -2.95
C LEU A 60 -4.39 -1.40 -3.81
N VAL A 61 -5.38 -2.09 -3.27
CA VAL A 61 -6.64 -2.41 -3.95
C VAL A 61 -7.75 -1.58 -3.32
N PHE A 62 -8.26 -0.60 -4.07
CA PHE A 62 -9.36 0.25 -3.66
C PHE A 62 -10.67 -0.36 -4.14
N MET A 63 -11.48 -0.85 -3.20
CA MET A 63 -12.79 -1.44 -3.50
C MET A 63 -13.88 -0.43 -3.15
N TYR A 64 -14.74 -0.11 -4.11
CA TYR A 64 -15.89 0.77 -3.93
C TYR A 64 -16.89 0.55 -5.06
N ASP A 65 -18.17 0.59 -4.74
CA ASP A 65 -19.21 0.33 -5.73
C ASP A 65 -19.29 1.47 -6.77
N PRO A 66 -19.58 1.15 -8.05
CA PRO A 66 -19.92 2.17 -9.04
C PRO A 66 -21.12 2.99 -8.57
N PRO A 67 -21.18 4.29 -8.93
CA PRO A 67 -22.25 5.16 -8.48
C PRO A 67 -23.62 4.68 -8.97
N SER A 68 -24.62 4.77 -8.09
CA SER A 68 -26.01 4.44 -8.36
C SER A 68 -26.92 5.42 -7.61
N ASN A 69 -28.24 5.31 -7.77
CA ASN A 69 -29.17 6.15 -7.01
C ASN A 69 -29.00 6.04 -5.49
N ASN A 70 -28.47 4.91 -5.00
CA ASN A 70 -28.29 4.64 -3.57
C ASN A 70 -26.81 4.56 -3.16
N THR A 71 -25.89 4.70 -4.12
CA THR A 71 -24.44 4.55 -3.89
C THR A 71 -23.76 5.86 -4.29
N PRO A 72 -23.22 6.63 -3.32
CA PRO A 72 -22.48 7.83 -3.66
C PRO A 72 -21.21 7.45 -4.45
N PRO A 73 -20.76 8.31 -5.38
CA PRO A 73 -19.52 8.06 -6.10
C PRO A 73 -18.33 8.09 -5.15
N HIS A 74 -17.32 7.27 -5.45
CA HIS A 74 -15.99 7.35 -4.85
C HIS A 74 -14.92 7.32 -5.94
N SER A 75 -13.82 8.03 -5.72
CA SER A 75 -12.66 8.02 -6.60
C SER A 75 -11.37 7.96 -5.78
N VAL A 76 -10.25 7.79 -6.46
CA VAL A 76 -8.93 7.75 -5.86
C VAL A 76 -8.06 8.82 -6.51
N TYR A 77 -7.73 9.86 -5.75
CA TYR A 77 -6.80 10.91 -6.16
C TYR A 77 -5.45 10.73 -5.46
N LEU A 78 -4.38 11.02 -6.19
CA LEU A 78 -3.01 11.05 -5.68
C LEU A 78 -2.53 12.50 -5.61
N PHE A 79 -2.08 12.92 -4.43
CA PHE A 79 -1.53 14.25 -4.19
C PHE A 79 -0.01 14.26 -4.36
N ASN A 80 0.51 15.39 -4.84
CA ASN A 80 1.95 15.60 -5.05
C ASN A 80 2.60 16.45 -3.96
N ASP A 81 1.81 17.10 -3.09
CA ASP A 81 2.29 17.93 -2.00
C ASP A 81 1.39 17.82 -0.77
N PHE A 82 2.01 17.93 0.41
CA PHE A 82 1.33 17.72 1.69
C PHE A 82 0.29 18.81 2.00
N ARG A 83 0.51 20.06 1.56
CA ARG A 83 -0.42 21.16 1.82
C ARG A 83 -1.75 20.95 1.11
N SER A 84 -1.70 20.57 -0.16
CA SER A 84 -2.90 20.26 -0.95
C SER A 84 -3.62 19.04 -0.37
N PHE A 85 -2.87 18.01 0.06
CA PHE A 85 -3.43 16.83 0.73
C PHE A 85 -4.17 17.21 2.02
N ALA A 86 -3.51 17.90 2.94
CA ALA A 86 -4.07 18.31 4.22
C ALA A 86 -5.31 19.23 4.11
N THR A 87 -5.44 19.95 2.98
CA THR A 87 -6.57 20.84 2.71
C THR A 87 -7.59 20.27 1.73
N CYS A 88 -7.41 19.02 1.28
CA CYS A 88 -8.22 18.37 0.25
C CYS A 88 -8.35 19.21 -1.05
N ASN A 89 -7.30 19.96 -1.40
CA ASN A 89 -7.28 20.79 -2.61
C ASN A 89 -6.90 19.96 -3.84
N LEU A 90 -7.90 19.57 -4.62
CA LEU A 90 -7.73 18.67 -5.76
C LEU A 90 -7.11 19.31 -7.01
N LYS A 91 -6.91 20.64 -7.05
CA LYS A 91 -6.46 21.36 -8.27
C LYS A 91 -5.17 20.80 -8.88
N ARG A 92 -4.28 20.25 -8.06
CA ARG A 92 -2.99 19.65 -8.48
C ARG A 92 -2.91 18.15 -8.20
N ALA A 93 -3.99 17.57 -7.69
CA ALA A 93 -4.10 16.15 -7.45
C ALA A 93 -4.45 15.44 -8.77
N ARG A 94 -3.89 14.26 -8.98
CA ARG A 94 -4.16 13.45 -10.15
C ARG A 94 -5.17 12.38 -9.80
N MET A 95 -6.27 12.28 -10.57
CA MET A 95 -7.15 11.11 -10.47
C MET A 95 -6.37 9.86 -10.90
N ALA A 96 -6.21 8.91 -9.98
CA ALA A 96 -5.60 7.62 -10.24
C ALA A 96 -6.65 6.57 -10.59
N GLY A 97 -7.78 6.55 -9.88
CA GLY A 97 -8.93 5.69 -10.12
C GLY A 97 -10.23 6.49 -10.18
N ASN A 98 -11.03 6.26 -11.22
CA ASN A 98 -12.32 6.90 -11.43
C ASN A 98 -13.48 6.15 -10.76
N VAL A 99 -14.68 6.72 -10.81
CA VAL A 99 -15.88 6.23 -10.10
C VAL A 99 -16.36 4.84 -10.51
N ALA A 100 -15.96 4.34 -11.68
CA ALA A 100 -16.36 3.01 -12.15
C ALA A 100 -15.34 1.91 -11.84
N GLN A 101 -14.11 2.27 -11.44
CA GLN A 101 -12.99 1.32 -11.35
C GLN A 101 -12.90 0.56 -10.03
N GLY A 102 -13.61 1.00 -8.99
CA GLY A 102 -13.58 0.34 -7.67
C GLY A 102 -14.40 -0.95 -7.58
N GLY A 103 -15.29 -1.19 -8.55
CA GLY A 103 -16.16 -2.36 -8.55
C GLY A 103 -15.43 -3.65 -8.93
N GLY A 104 -16.08 -4.79 -8.69
CA GLY A 104 -15.54 -6.11 -9.07
C GLY A 104 -14.23 -6.43 -8.37
N LYS A 105 -13.10 -6.39 -9.11
CA LYS A 105 -11.76 -6.67 -8.57
C LYS A 105 -11.13 -5.48 -7.84
N GLY A 106 -11.74 -4.30 -7.90
CA GLY A 106 -11.19 -3.06 -7.33
C GLY A 106 -10.19 -2.35 -8.24
N PHE A 107 -9.95 -1.08 -7.94
CA PHE A 107 -8.91 -0.28 -8.58
C PHE A 107 -7.56 -0.58 -7.94
N GLU A 108 -6.59 -1.00 -8.75
CA GLU A 108 -5.25 -1.37 -8.27
C GLU A 108 -4.24 -0.24 -8.47
N PHE A 109 -3.46 0.04 -7.43
CA PHE A 109 -2.37 0.99 -7.48
C PHE A 109 -1.08 0.37 -6.93
N VAL A 110 -0.05 0.28 -7.76
CA VAL A 110 1.25 -0.29 -7.37
C VAL A 110 2.16 0.78 -6.76
N LEU A 111 2.71 0.48 -5.58
CA LEU A 111 3.67 1.31 -4.84
C LEU A 111 5.09 1.18 -5.42
N GLN A 112 5.30 1.69 -6.63
CA GLN A 112 6.52 1.46 -7.41
C GLN A 112 7.82 2.07 -6.86
N LYS A 113 7.75 3.06 -5.96
CA LYS A 113 8.93 3.83 -5.50
C LYS A 113 8.88 4.02 -4.00
N ALA A 114 10.03 4.01 -3.31
CA ALA A 114 10.10 4.42 -1.91
C ALA A 114 10.01 5.95 -1.79
N LYS A 115 8.78 6.45 -1.85
CA LYS A 115 8.41 7.86 -1.65
C LYS A 115 7.03 7.94 -1.02
N PRO A 116 6.64 9.08 -0.42
CA PRO A 116 5.29 9.24 0.08
C PRO A 116 4.25 9.14 -1.04
N TYR A 117 3.18 8.39 -0.79
CA TYR A 117 1.95 8.39 -1.58
C TYR A 117 0.82 8.89 -0.70
N MET A 118 0.12 9.94 -1.13
CA MET A 118 -0.97 10.59 -0.40
C MET A 118 -2.25 10.42 -1.21
N PHE A 119 -3.15 9.57 -0.74
CA PHE A 119 -4.39 9.22 -1.42
C PHE A 119 -5.59 9.89 -0.75
N ALA A 120 -6.56 10.34 -1.55
CA ALA A 120 -7.86 10.74 -1.02
C ALA A 120 -8.99 10.55 -2.02
N CYS A 121 -10.24 10.61 -1.54
CA CYS A 121 -11.42 10.63 -2.39
C CYS A 121 -11.68 12.04 -2.89
N GLY A 122 -11.78 12.21 -4.21
CA GLY A 122 -11.99 13.51 -4.84
C GLY A 122 -13.46 13.94 -4.95
N GLU A 123 -14.39 13.02 -4.70
CA GLU A 123 -15.81 13.22 -4.95
C GLU A 123 -16.41 14.34 -4.08
N HIS A 124 -17.45 14.97 -4.66
CA HIS A 124 -18.12 16.14 -4.10
C HIS A 124 -17.14 17.27 -3.74
N ASP A 125 -16.27 17.64 -4.69
CA ASP A 125 -15.28 18.71 -4.55
C ASP A 125 -14.39 18.57 -3.28
N GLY A 126 -13.99 17.33 -2.96
CA GLY A 126 -13.14 17.01 -1.82
C GLY A 126 -13.88 16.92 -0.48
N ILE A 127 -15.21 16.97 -0.45
CA ILE A 127 -16.00 16.74 0.78
C ILE A 127 -15.73 15.34 1.35
N HIS A 128 -15.62 14.31 0.50
CA HIS A 128 -15.30 12.96 0.96
C HIS A 128 -13.91 12.85 1.60
N CYS A 129 -12.92 13.61 1.10
CA CYS A 129 -11.61 13.73 1.73
C CYS A 129 -11.68 14.41 3.10
N ARG A 130 -12.34 15.59 3.18
CA ARG A 130 -12.29 16.45 4.37
C ARG A 130 -13.22 15.99 5.49
N LEU A 131 -14.48 15.70 5.15
CA LEU A 131 -15.52 15.32 6.12
C LEU A 131 -15.67 13.81 6.21
N GLY A 132 -15.45 13.11 5.09
CA GLY A 132 -15.55 11.65 5.04
C GLY A 132 -14.33 10.91 5.51
N LEU A 133 -13.26 11.61 5.92
CA LEU A 133 -11.98 11.01 6.35
C LEU A 133 -11.36 10.07 5.30
N MET A 134 -11.80 10.15 4.04
CA MET A 134 -11.35 9.27 2.95
C MET A 134 -10.01 9.75 2.42
N GLN A 135 -8.99 9.69 3.28
CA GLN A 135 -7.63 10.09 2.97
C GLN A 135 -6.62 9.35 3.85
N PHE A 136 -5.48 9.03 3.29
CA PHE A 136 -4.34 8.48 4.03
C PHE A 136 -3.05 8.68 3.25
N PHE A 137 -1.93 8.47 3.92
CA PHE A 137 -0.64 8.41 3.25
C PHE A 137 0.11 7.14 3.65
N VAL A 138 0.95 6.67 2.75
CA VAL A 138 1.90 5.57 3.01
C VAL A 138 3.27 5.95 2.49
N LEU A 139 4.30 5.42 3.15
CA LEU A 139 5.70 5.53 2.72
C LEU A 139 6.26 4.10 2.59
N PRO A 140 6.19 3.49 1.39
CA PRO A 140 6.71 2.14 1.19
C PRO A 140 8.23 2.09 1.39
N LEU A 141 8.69 1.07 2.10
CA LEU A 141 10.11 0.81 2.35
C LEU A 141 10.78 0.19 1.11
N GLN A 142 12.09 0.44 0.96
CA GLN A 142 12.91 -0.21 -0.07
C GLN A 142 13.27 -1.63 0.39
N GLY A 143 12.82 -2.65 -0.34
CA GLY A 143 13.08 -4.04 0.03
C GLY A 143 12.37 -4.45 1.33
N GLY A 144 12.22 -5.77 1.52
CA GLY A 144 11.48 -6.36 2.63
C GLY A 144 10.38 -7.30 2.17
N CYS A 145 9.87 -8.09 3.10
CA CYS A 145 8.83 -9.08 2.88
C CYS A 145 7.77 -8.90 3.97
N HIS A 146 6.50 -9.11 3.60
CA HIS A 146 5.46 -9.32 4.61
C HIS A 146 5.77 -10.62 5.35
N ALA A 147 5.71 -10.58 6.69
CA ALA A 147 5.97 -11.73 7.56
C ALA A 147 4.73 -12.63 7.72
#